data_AF-A0A7W1L0A3-F1
#
_entry.id   AF-A0A7W1L0A3-F1
#
_cell.length_a   1.000
_cell.length_b   1.000
_cell.length_c   1.000
_cell.angle_alpha   90.00
_cell.angle_beta   90.00
_cell.angle_gamma   90.00
#
_symmetry.space_group_name_H-M   'P 1'
#
loop_
_entity.id
_entity.type
_entity.pdbx_description
1 polymer ?
#
loop_
_entity_poly.entity_id
_entity_poly.type
_entity_poly.pdbx_seq_one_letter_code
_entity_poly.pdbx_strand_id
1 'polypeptide(L)'
;MRRALLIAALILAAWPLLAWVAARALIVRAELTHADALVVLSGSGVYIERTGHAAQLWKEGRADRIILTNDSQRGGWSEAERRNPMFVERAVAELQRAGVAADRIEVLPEPVTSTYD
;
A
#
# COMPACT_ATOMS: atom_id res chain seq x y z
N MET A 1 -18.89 -28.89 27.87
CA MET A 1 -19.34 -28.23 26.62
C MET A 1 -19.53 -26.71 26.77
N ARG A 2 -20.40 -26.21 27.68
CA ARG A 2 -20.64 -24.75 27.86
C ARG A 2 -19.37 -23.91 28.15
N ARG A 3 -18.45 -24.41 28.99
CA ARG A 3 -17.16 -23.73 29.26
C ARG A 3 -16.25 -23.64 28.03
N ALA A 4 -16.20 -24.70 27.23
CA ALA A 4 -15.40 -24.71 25.99
C ALA A 4 -15.95 -23.73 24.95
N LEU A 5 -17.28 -23.64 24.82
CA LEU A 5 -17.93 -22.66 23.94
C LEU A 5 -17.65 -21.21 24.38
N LEU A 6 -17.67 -20.94 25.69
CA LEU A 6 -17.32 -19.62 26.22
C LEU A 6 -15.86 -19.26 25.93
N ILE A 7 -14.93 -20.19 26.09
CA ILE A 7 -13.51 -19.98 25.78
C ILE A 7 -13.32 -19.72 24.28
N ALA A 8 -13.96 -20.52 23.42
CA ALA A 8 -13.90 -20.33 21.98
C ALA A 8 -14.45 -18.96 21.56
N ALA A 9 -15.58 -18.53 22.14
CA ALA A 9 -16.16 -17.21 21.90
C ALA A 9 -15.23 -16.07 22.35
N LEU A 10 -14.58 -16.21 23.52
CA LEU A 10 -13.61 -15.23 24.01
C LEU A 10 -12.38 -15.14 23.12
N ILE A 11 -11.83 -16.27 22.66
CA ILE A 11 -10.70 -16.29 21.73
C ILE A 11 -11.08 -15.62 20.41
N LEU A 12 -12.26 -15.94 19.86
CA LEU A 12 -12.76 -15.35 18.63
C LEU A 12 -12.95 -13.83 18.78
N ALA A 13 -13.47 -13.37 19.93
CA ALA A 13 -13.64 -11.95 20.23
C ALA A 13 -12.31 -11.23 20.45
N ALA A 14 -11.31 -11.89 21.06
CA ALA A 14 -9.98 -11.32 21.29
C ALA A 14 -9.12 -11.29 20.02
N TRP A 15 -9.38 -12.19 19.06
CA TRP A 15 -8.61 -12.34 17.82
C TRP A 15 -8.39 -11.04 17.04
N PRO A 16 -9.42 -10.22 16.70
CA PRO A 16 -9.21 -8.99 15.94
C PRO A 16 -8.33 -7.97 16.67
N LEU A 17 -8.44 -7.88 18.00
CA LEU A 17 -7.61 -6.98 18.80
C LEU A 17 -6.15 -7.44 18.81
N LEU A 18 -5.91 -8.74 19.00
CA LEU A 18 -4.57 -9.31 18.96
C LEU A 18 -3.93 -9.15 17.58
N ALA A 19 -4.69 -9.39 16.51
CA ALA A 19 -4.23 -9.20 15.15
C ALA A 19 -3.89 -7.73 14.87
N TRP A 20 -4.69 -6.78 15.36
CA TRP A 20 -4.41 -5.35 15.23
C TRP A 20 -3.14 -4.93 15.98
N VAL A 21 -2.95 -5.39 17.22
CA VAL A 21 -1.73 -5.12 17.99
C VAL A 21 -0.50 -5.69 17.28
N ALA A 22 -0.59 -6.94 16.81
CA ALA A 22 0.50 -7.58 16.07
C ALA A 22 0.82 -6.82 14.78
N ALA A 23 -0.19 -6.40 14.01
CA ALA A 23 0.00 -5.61 12.80
C ALA A 23 0.72 -4.27 13.08
N ARG A 24 0.37 -3.56 14.16
CA ARG A 24 1.08 -2.33 14.54
C ARG A 24 2.51 -2.56 14.97
N ALA A 25 2.79 -3.68 15.63
CA ALA A 25 4.15 -4.04 16.05
C ALA A 25 5.09 -4.31 14.86
N LEU A 26 4.55 -4.66 13.69
CA LEU A 26 5.32 -4.87 12.46
C LEU A 26 5.69 -3.57 11.73
N ILE A 27 5.11 -2.43 12.11
CA ILE A 27 5.37 -1.14 11.45
C ILE A 27 6.64 -0.53 12.04
N VAL A 28 7.73 -0.57 11.28
CA VAL A 28 8.98 0.12 11.61
C VAL A 28 8.97 1.51 10.99
N ARG A 29 9.24 2.53 11.80
CA ARG A 29 9.37 3.93 11.34
C ARG A 29 10.81 4.37 11.52
N ALA A 30 11.47 4.63 10.40
CA ALA A 30 12.78 5.27 10.34
C ALA A 30 12.61 6.59 9.59
N GLU A 31 12.40 7.68 10.33
CA GLU A 31 12.15 8.97 9.71
C GLU A 31 13.45 9.57 9.16
N LEU A 32 13.44 9.90 7.87
CA LEU A 32 14.50 10.64 7.21
C LEU A 32 14.05 12.07 6.95
N THR A 33 14.96 13.03 7.12
CA THR A 33 14.71 14.43 6.73
C THR A 33 14.47 14.52 5.23
N HIS A 34 15.23 13.76 4.44
CA HIS A 34 15.12 13.70 2.99
C HIS A 34 15.66 12.36 2.47
N ALA A 35 15.14 11.88 1.35
CA ALA A 35 15.58 10.68 0.63
C ALA A 35 15.57 10.93 -0.88
N ASP A 36 16.42 10.27 -1.65
CA ASP A 36 16.48 10.46 -3.11
C ASP A 36 15.20 9.98 -3.83
N ALA A 37 14.49 9.01 -3.24
CA ALA A 37 13.26 8.46 -3.77
C ALA A 37 12.37 7.83 -2.69
N LEU A 38 11.06 7.82 -2.94
CA LEU A 38 10.09 7.02 -2.19
C LEU A 38 9.71 5.78 -2.99
N VAL A 39 10.05 4.59 -2.49
CA VAL A 39 9.62 3.33 -3.11
C VAL A 39 8.30 2.89 -2.49
N VAL A 40 7.29 2.73 -3.33
CA VAL A 40 5.97 2.23 -2.95
C VAL A 40 5.79 0.84 -3.53
N LEU A 41 5.75 -0.15 -2.65
CA LEU A 41 5.51 -1.52 -3.04
C LEU A 41 4.06 -1.68 -3.53
N SER A 42 3.87 -2.12 -4.77
CA SER A 42 2.59 -2.62 -5.28
C SER A 42 2.22 -3.95 -4.61
N GLY A 43 0.99 -4.42 -4.75
CA GLY A 43 0.59 -5.69 -4.11
C GLY A 43 -0.70 -5.68 -3.30
N SER A 44 -1.53 -4.63 -3.34
CA SER A 44 -2.69 -4.61 -2.44
C SER A 44 -3.86 -3.74 -2.87
N GLY A 45 -5.06 -4.15 -2.44
CA GLY A 45 -6.28 -3.33 -2.47
C GLY A 45 -6.20 -2.00 -1.69
N VAL A 46 -5.24 -1.83 -0.77
CA VAL A 46 -5.00 -0.57 -0.04
C VAL A 46 -4.08 0.41 -0.78
N TYR A 47 -4.10 0.39 -2.11
CA TYR A 47 -3.30 1.31 -2.93
C TYR A 47 -3.58 2.78 -2.62
N ILE A 48 -4.84 3.15 -2.34
CA ILE A 48 -5.26 4.53 -2.08
C ILE A 48 -4.55 5.13 -0.86
N GLU A 49 -4.59 4.45 0.29
CA GLU A 49 -3.95 4.96 1.51
C GLU A 49 -2.43 5.04 1.34
N ARG A 50 -1.84 4.02 0.72
CA ARG A 50 -0.39 3.93 0.54
C ARG A 50 0.15 4.99 -0.43
N THR A 51 -0.50 5.18 -1.57
CA THR A 51 -0.10 6.23 -2.52
C THR A 51 -0.44 7.62 -1.99
N GLY A 52 -1.55 7.77 -1.26
CA GLY A 52 -1.89 9.02 -0.58
C GLY A 52 -0.80 9.44 0.40
N HIS A 53 -0.28 8.51 1.21
CA HIS A 53 0.82 8.79 2.12
C HIS A 53 2.12 9.12 1.38
N ALA A 54 2.45 8.38 0.31
CA ALA A 54 3.62 8.68 -0.52
C ALA A 54 3.54 10.08 -1.15
N ALA A 55 2.37 10.46 -1.67
CA ALA A 55 2.13 11.80 -2.22
C ALA A 55 2.27 12.89 -1.17
N GLN A 56 1.80 12.64 0.07
CA GLN A 56 2.00 13.56 1.18
C GLN A 56 3.49 13.77 1.48
N LEU A 57 4.26 12.69 1.65
CA LEU A 57 5.69 12.77 1.93
C LEU A 57 6.45 13.50 0.80
N TRP A 58 6.08 13.26 -0.46
CA TRP A 58 6.65 13.96 -1.61
C TRP A 58 6.34 15.47 -1.57
N LYS A 59 5.09 15.87 -1.27
CA LYS A 59 4.70 17.29 -1.11
C LYS A 59 5.41 17.98 0.03
N GLU A 60 5.74 17.26 1.10
CA GLU A 60 6.54 17.74 2.22
C GLU A 60 8.02 17.93 1.85
N GLY A 61 8.43 17.60 0.61
CA GLY A 61 9.82 17.71 0.16
C GLY A 61 10.73 16.60 0.70
N ARG A 62 10.15 15.51 1.22
CA ARG A 62 10.91 14.40 1.82
C ARG A 62 11.56 13.49 0.78
N ALA A 63 11.19 13.61 -0.50
CA ALA A 63 11.90 12.98 -1.60
C ALA A 63 11.65 13.66 -2.95
N ASP A 64 12.57 13.42 -3.90
CA ASP A 64 12.52 14.04 -5.23
C ASP A 64 11.58 13.34 -6.21
N ARG A 65 11.34 12.04 -6.01
CA ARG A 65 10.52 11.19 -6.89
C ARG A 65 9.84 10.05 -6.13
N ILE A 66 8.86 9.44 -6.76
CA ILE A 66 8.16 8.24 -6.27
C ILE A 66 8.36 7.11 -7.28
N ILE A 67 8.81 5.96 -6.80
CA ILE A 67 8.99 4.74 -7.58
C ILE A 67 7.91 3.75 -7.16
N LEU A 68 7.16 3.22 -8.12
CA LEU A 68 6.18 2.16 -7.92
C LEU A 68 6.77 0.84 -8.42
N THR A 69 6.71 -0.22 -7.61
CA THR A 69 6.97 -1.57 -8.13
C THR A 69 5.78 -2.04 -8.96
N ASN A 70 5.95 -3.04 -9.83
CA ASN A 70 4.86 -3.62 -10.61
C ASN A 70 4.62 -5.07 -10.16
N ASP A 71 3.49 -5.37 -9.55
CA ASP A 71 3.13 -6.73 -9.11
C ASP A 71 2.39 -7.54 -10.18
N SER A 72 2.12 -6.93 -11.35
CA SER A 72 1.26 -7.46 -12.42
C SER A 72 -0.15 -7.90 -11.96
N GLN A 73 -0.59 -7.47 -10.77
CA GLN A 73 -1.89 -7.87 -10.24
C GLN A 73 -3.00 -6.93 -10.72
N ARG A 74 -4.13 -7.52 -11.08
CA ARG A 74 -5.33 -6.79 -11.51
C ARG A 74 -6.19 -6.44 -10.32
N GLY A 75 -6.62 -5.19 -10.25
CA GLY A 75 -7.67 -4.77 -9.34
C GLY A 75 -9.06 -5.20 -9.82
N GLY A 76 -10.08 -4.81 -9.05
CA GLY A 76 -11.48 -4.99 -9.44
C GLY A 76 -11.86 -4.14 -10.65
N TRP A 77 -13.10 -4.33 -11.12
CA TRP A 77 -13.68 -3.61 -12.25
C TRP A 77 -13.65 -2.08 -12.03
N SER A 78 -13.25 -1.36 -13.08
CA SER A 78 -13.27 0.10 -13.16
C SER A 78 -14.33 0.49 -14.18
N GLU A 79 -15.41 1.13 -13.73
CA GLU A 79 -16.42 1.69 -14.63
C GLU A 79 -15.83 2.76 -15.56
N ALA A 80 -14.97 3.62 -15.01
CA ALA A 80 -14.31 4.69 -15.76
C ALA A 80 -13.44 4.17 -16.91
N GLU A 81 -12.76 3.04 -16.71
CA GLU A 81 -11.85 2.46 -17.70
C GLU A 81 -12.46 1.27 -18.46
N ARG A 82 -13.67 0.84 -18.08
CA ARG A 82 -14.39 -0.32 -18.62
C ARG A 82 -13.53 -1.59 -18.68
N ARG A 83 -12.68 -1.80 -17.67
CA ARG A 83 -11.76 -2.94 -17.55
C ARG A 83 -11.36 -3.16 -16.09
N ASN A 84 -10.59 -4.22 -15.84
CA ASN A 84 -9.86 -4.44 -14.59
C ASN A 84 -8.43 -3.91 -14.75
N PRO A 85 -8.15 -2.65 -14.36
CA PRO A 85 -6.79 -2.11 -14.42
C PRO A 85 -5.88 -2.78 -13.39
N MET A 86 -4.58 -2.76 -13.66
CA MET A 86 -3.57 -3.20 -12.72
C MET A 86 -3.51 -2.27 -11.50
N PHE A 87 -3.11 -2.80 -10.35
CA PHE A 87 -2.96 -1.96 -9.16
C PHE A 87 -1.92 -0.85 -9.36
N VAL A 88 -0.85 -1.12 -10.12
CA VAL A 88 0.14 -0.10 -10.46
C VAL A 88 -0.46 1.04 -11.29
N GLU A 89 -1.35 0.75 -12.25
CA GLU A 89 -2.04 1.78 -13.05
C GLU A 89 -2.96 2.64 -12.15
N ARG A 90 -3.69 1.99 -11.25
CA ARG A 90 -4.52 2.69 -10.26
C ARG A 90 -3.67 3.55 -9.32
N ALA A 91 -2.53 3.04 -8.87
CA ALA A 91 -1.61 3.75 -8.00
C ALA A 91 -1.04 5.02 -8.68
N VAL A 92 -0.62 4.92 -9.94
CA VAL A 92 -0.22 6.08 -10.75
C VAL A 92 -1.34 7.12 -10.81
N ALA A 93 -2.57 6.67 -11.11
CA ALA A 93 -3.71 7.57 -11.19
C ALA A 93 -4.01 8.27 -9.85
N GLU A 94 -3.91 7.58 -8.71
CA GLU A 94 -4.08 8.20 -7.39
C GLU A 94 -2.97 9.22 -7.09
N LEU A 95 -1.71 8.91 -7.40
CA LEU A 95 -0.60 9.85 -7.20
C LEU A 95 -0.79 11.12 -8.04
N GLN A 96 -1.22 10.97 -9.28
CA GLN A 96 -1.53 12.10 -10.16
C GLN A 96 -2.72 12.92 -9.64
N ARG A 97 -3.79 12.27 -9.18
CA ARG A 97 -4.92 12.97 -8.53
C ARG A 97 -4.51 13.68 -7.25
N ALA A 98 -3.56 13.12 -6.52
CA ALA A 98 -2.96 13.76 -5.37
C ALA A 98 -2.01 14.91 -5.75
N GLY A 99 -1.74 15.16 -7.04
CA GLY A 99 -0.94 16.30 -7.51
C GLY A 99 0.56 16.01 -7.66
N VAL A 100 0.97 14.75 -7.66
CA VAL A 100 2.35 14.37 -8.02
C VAL A 100 2.49 14.45 -9.54
N ALA A 101 3.51 15.16 -10.02
CA ALA A 101 3.74 15.32 -11.45
C ALA A 101 4.17 13.99 -12.10
N ALA A 102 3.73 13.74 -13.34
CA ALA A 102 3.95 12.45 -14.00
C ALA A 102 5.44 12.14 -14.23
N ASP A 103 6.28 13.15 -14.44
CA ASP A 103 7.74 13.03 -14.55
C ASP A 103 8.44 12.70 -13.21
N ARG A 104 7.70 12.76 -12.09
CA ARG A 104 8.16 12.39 -10.75
C ARG A 104 7.67 11.02 -10.31
N ILE A 105 6.91 10.32 -11.15
CA ILE A 105 6.42 8.97 -10.91
C ILE A 105 7.15 8.02 -11.85
N GLU A 106 7.90 7.10 -11.29
CA GLU A 106 8.59 6.05 -12.01
C GLU A 106 7.91 4.71 -11.71
N VAL A 107 7.67 3.89 -12.73
CA VAL A 107 7.18 2.52 -12.55
C VAL A 107 8.31 1.59 -12.95
N LEU A 108 8.72 0.69 -12.06
CA LEU A 108 9.74 -0.30 -12.40
C LEU A 108 9.22 -1.19 -13.55
N PRO A 109 10.02 -1.37 -14.61
CA PRO A 109 9.57 -2.09 -15.80
C PRO A 109 9.37 -3.58 -15.53
N GLU A 110 10.20 -4.13 -14.65
CA GLU A 110 10.20 -5.55 -14.31
C GLU A 110 9.14 -5.85 -13.24
N PRO A 111 8.29 -6.86 -13.46
CA PRO A 111 7.39 -7.32 -12.43
C PRO A 111 8.13 -7.89 -11.23
N VAL A 112 7.73 -7.48 -10.02
CA VAL A 112 8.16 -8.10 -8.76
C VAL A 112 7.21 -9.23 -8.40
N THR A 113 7.76 -10.37 -7.94
CA THR A 113 6.98 -11.55 -7.55
C THR A 113 7.00 -11.80 -6.05
N SER A 114 7.93 -11.17 -5.34
CA SER A 114 8.10 -11.29 -3.89
C SER A 114 8.46 -9.94 -3.27
N THR A 115 8.45 -9.87 -1.93
CA THR A 115 8.96 -8.68 -1.21
C THR A 115 10.49 -8.56 -1.28
N TYR A 116 11.19 -9.63 -1.67
CA TYR A 116 12.64 -9.65 -1.80
C TYR A 116 13.12 -9.12 -3.16
N ASP A 117 12.27 -9.24 -4.19
CA ASP A 117 12.53 -8.78 -5.56
C ASP A 117 12.49 -7.25 -5.64
#